data_AF-A0A669DAJ6-F1
#
_entry.id   AF-A0A669DAJ6-F1
#
_cell.length_a   1.000
_cell.length_b   1.000
_cell.length_c   1.000
_cell.angle_alpha   90.00
_cell.angle_beta   90.00
_cell.angle_gamma   90.00
#
_symmetry.space_group_name_H-M   'P 1'
#
loop_
_entity.id
_entity.type
_entity.pdbx_description
1 polymer ?
#
loop_
_entity_poly.entity_id
_entity_poly.type
_entity_poly.pdbx_seq_one_letter_code
_entity_poly.pdbx_strand_id
1 'polypeptide(L)'
;MWFLLFPAMFPVTKEISYEELKALVGKSPKLILIDVRSEEEVAKGHIPGSINIPRKSVLYFLIYIYIIYTQRPLHVCSGDCGFSCSVIYVMFSIFASSLIPSVSTVEGALKMDPDEFKVRYGVTKPQLDAPELVFHCQIGKRGAMATTKAHELGYVNARNYAGAYSEWSKKEGK
;
A
#
# COMPACT_ATOMS: atom_id res chain seq x y z
N MET A 1 -23.68 -19.76 17.49
CA MET A 1 -22.72 -18.91 18.22
C MET A 1 -21.33 -19.04 17.59
N TRP A 2 -21.19 -18.59 16.33
CA TRP A 2 -20.00 -18.76 15.49
C TRP A 2 -19.63 -17.44 14.78
N PHE A 3 -19.85 -16.31 15.47
CA PHE A 3 -19.63 -14.95 14.93
C PHE A 3 -18.40 -14.23 15.53
N LEU A 4 -17.53 -14.92 16.29
CA LEU A 4 -16.47 -14.26 17.06
C LEU A 4 -15.03 -14.67 16.70
N LEU A 5 -14.79 -15.31 15.55
CA LEU A 5 -13.43 -15.72 15.12
C LEU A 5 -13.04 -15.21 13.73
N PHE A 6 -13.48 -14.01 13.37
CA PHE A 6 -12.76 -13.20 12.38
C PHE A 6 -12.16 -12.00 13.12
N PRO A 7 -10.89 -12.06 13.59
CA PRO A 7 -10.18 -10.84 13.89
C PRO A 7 -10.26 -9.94 12.65
N ALA A 8 -10.60 -8.67 12.84
CA ALA A 8 -10.84 -7.71 11.77
C ALA A 8 -9.73 -7.82 10.71
N MET A 9 -10.12 -8.22 9.50
CA MET A 9 -9.23 -8.42 8.34
C MET A 9 -8.67 -7.08 7.79
N PHE A 10 -8.81 -6.00 8.55
CA PHE A 10 -8.29 -4.68 8.23
C PHE A 10 -7.40 -4.20 9.38
N PRO A 11 -6.14 -3.81 9.09
CA PRO A 11 -5.26 -3.31 10.13
C PRO A 11 -5.85 -2.05 10.75
N VAL A 12 -5.88 -2.00 12.08
CA VAL A 12 -6.25 -0.81 12.84
C VAL A 12 -5.09 0.18 12.72
N THR A 13 -5.23 1.17 11.83
CA THR A 13 -4.24 2.22 11.63
C THR A 13 -4.55 3.43 12.49
N LYS A 14 -3.53 4.20 12.90
CA LYS A 14 -3.76 5.52 13.49
C LYS A 14 -4.37 6.44 12.42
N GLU A 15 -5.56 6.95 12.67
CA GLU A 15 -6.27 7.80 11.70
C GLU A 15 -6.03 9.29 11.98
N ILE A 16 -6.25 10.12 10.96
CA ILE A 16 -6.33 11.59 11.05
C ILE A 16 -7.67 12.04 10.48
N SER A 17 -8.33 13.00 11.12
CA SER A 17 -9.60 13.54 10.62
C SER A 17 -9.39 14.54 9.48
N TYR A 18 -10.47 14.86 8.76
CA TYR A 18 -10.43 15.92 7.75
C TYR A 18 -10.03 17.26 8.34
N GLU A 19 -10.60 17.61 9.50
CA GLU A 19 -10.42 18.91 10.15
C GLU A 19 -8.96 19.10 10.58
N GLU A 20 -8.36 18.04 11.12
CA GLU A 20 -6.93 18.01 11.47
C GLU A 20 -6.07 18.11 10.21
N LEU A 21 -6.33 17.30 9.19
CA LEU A 21 -5.56 17.32 7.96
C LEU A 21 -5.63 18.69 7.27
N LYS A 22 -6.83 19.27 7.17
CA LYS A 22 -7.07 20.59 6.59
C LYS A 22 -6.34 21.69 7.35
N ALA A 23 -6.22 21.57 8.67
CA ALA A 23 -5.46 22.51 9.48
C ALA A 23 -3.95 22.43 9.20
N LEU A 24 -3.42 21.24 8.87
CA LEU A 24 -2.01 21.03 8.55
C LEU A 24 -1.67 21.44 7.10
N VAL A 25 -2.57 21.16 6.15
CA VAL A 25 -2.39 21.50 4.73
C VAL A 25 -2.22 23.02 4.57
N GLY A 26 -1.05 23.43 4.10
CA GLY A 26 -0.70 24.84 3.88
C GLY A 26 -0.17 25.60 5.11
N LYS A 27 -0.17 24.99 6.31
CA LYS A 27 0.38 25.60 7.52
C LYS A 27 1.64 24.91 8.02
N SER A 28 1.68 23.58 7.97
CA SER A 28 2.80 22.80 8.49
C SER A 28 3.79 22.46 7.38
N PRO A 29 5.03 22.98 7.41
CA PRO A 29 6.08 22.57 6.47
C PRO A 29 6.59 21.13 6.73
N LYS A 30 6.19 20.55 7.86
CA LYS A 30 6.55 19.18 8.29
C LYS A 30 5.58 18.12 7.80
N LEU A 31 4.43 18.51 7.25
CA LEU A 31 3.43 17.59 6.73
C LEU A 31 3.96 16.91 5.46
N ILE A 32 4.04 15.58 5.50
CA ILE A 32 4.33 14.74 4.34
C ILE A 32 3.06 13.95 4.05
N LEU A 33 2.28 14.43 3.08
CA LEU A 33 1.04 13.81 2.66
C LEU A 33 1.30 12.95 1.41
N ILE A 34 1.07 11.64 1.50
CA ILE A 34 1.33 10.67 0.44
C ILE A 34 0.01 10.19 -0.18
N ASP A 35 -0.16 10.44 -1.48
CA ASP A 35 -1.27 9.96 -2.28
C ASP A 35 -0.88 8.64 -2.97
N VAL A 36 -1.50 7.52 -2.59
CA VAL A 36 -1.22 6.19 -3.17
C VAL A 36 -2.15 5.82 -4.33
N ARG A 37 -2.86 6.80 -4.88
CA ARG A 37 -3.68 6.62 -6.10
C ARG A 37 -2.83 6.56 -7.35
N SER A 38 -3.40 6.10 -8.46
CA SER A 38 -2.72 6.14 -9.75
C SER A 38 -2.59 7.57 -10.27
N GLU A 39 -1.64 7.80 -11.18
CA GLU A 39 -1.40 9.13 -11.77
C GLU A 39 -2.66 9.67 -12.47
N GLU A 40 -3.46 8.80 -13.08
CA GLU A 40 -4.71 9.18 -13.76
C GLU A 40 -5.80 9.61 -12.78
N GLU A 41 -5.84 9.03 -11.57
CA GLU A 41 -6.74 9.46 -10.50
C GLU A 41 -6.31 10.84 -9.95
N VAL A 42 -5.00 11.05 -9.82
CA VAL A 42 -4.41 12.32 -9.34
C VAL A 42 -4.57 13.46 -10.35
N ALA A 43 -4.50 13.16 -11.64
CA ALA A 43 -4.70 14.12 -12.73
C ALA A 43 -6.13 14.70 -12.74
N LYS A 44 -7.12 13.95 -12.28
CA LYS A 44 -8.52 14.43 -12.12
C LYS A 44 -8.70 15.34 -10.90
N GLY A 45 -7.71 15.39 -10.02
CA GLY A 45 -7.69 16.21 -8.83
C GLY A 45 -7.05 15.49 -7.65
N HIS A 46 -6.40 16.26 -6.79
CA HIS A 46 -5.67 15.77 -5.63
C HIS A 46 -5.69 16.79 -4.49
N ILE A 47 -5.26 16.33 -3.32
CA ILE A 47 -5.12 17.18 -2.13
C ILE A 47 -3.89 18.07 -2.34
N PRO A 48 -4.00 19.40 -2.20
CA PRO A 48 -2.85 20.29 -2.40
C PRO A 48 -1.66 19.92 -1.51
N GLY A 49 -0.47 19.86 -2.10
CA GLY A 49 0.76 19.50 -1.39
C GLY A 49 0.95 17.99 -1.16
N SER A 50 0.07 17.12 -1.69
CA SER A 50 0.30 15.68 -1.64
C SER A 50 1.37 15.24 -2.64
N ILE A 51 2.19 14.27 -2.22
CA ILE A 51 3.19 13.60 -3.03
C ILE A 51 2.57 12.32 -3.56
N ASN A 52 2.49 12.16 -4.88
CA ASN A 52 1.96 10.94 -5.46
C ASN A 52 3.03 9.84 -5.48
N ILE A 53 2.75 8.74 -4.79
CA ILE A 53 3.51 7.49 -4.86
C ILE A 53 2.55 6.44 -5.40
N PRO A 54 2.34 6.40 -6.74
CA PRO A 54 1.29 5.60 -7.32
C PRO A 54 1.57 4.12 -7.17
N ARG A 55 0.50 3.33 -7.10
CA ARG A 55 0.62 1.89 -7.28
C ARG A 55 1.01 1.62 -8.73
N LYS A 56 2.10 0.89 -8.98
CA LYS A 56 2.36 0.32 -10.31
C LYS A 56 1.18 -0.58 -10.73
N SER A 57 0.51 -0.23 -11.82
CA SER A 57 -0.81 -0.74 -12.19
C SER A 57 -0.79 -1.97 -13.13
N VAL A 58 -1.84 -2.78 -12.99
CA VAL A 58 -2.47 -3.81 -13.84
C VAL A 58 -1.66 -4.99 -14.43
N LEU A 59 -0.44 -4.84 -14.94
CA LEU A 59 0.21 -5.96 -15.67
C LEU A 59 0.47 -7.16 -14.75
N TYR A 60 0.92 -6.88 -13.51
CA TYR A 60 1.08 -7.90 -12.48
C TYR A 60 -0.23 -8.50 -11.99
N PHE A 61 -1.33 -7.76 -12.07
CA PHE A 61 -2.65 -8.27 -11.69
C PHE A 61 -3.19 -9.25 -12.75
N LEU A 62 -3.02 -8.92 -14.03
CA LEU A 62 -3.37 -9.83 -15.13
C LEU A 62 -2.45 -11.04 -15.18
N ILE A 63 -1.15 -10.89 -14.94
CA ILE A 63 -0.21 -12.02 -14.82
C ILE A 63 -0.53 -12.87 -13.58
N TYR A 64 -0.88 -12.26 -12.44
CA TYR A 64 -1.28 -12.98 -11.23
C TYR A 64 -2.61 -13.72 -11.39
N ILE A 65 -3.63 -13.06 -11.94
CA ILE A 65 -4.89 -13.70 -12.33
C ILE A 65 -4.60 -14.81 -13.33
N TYR A 66 -3.79 -14.57 -14.36
CA TYR A 66 -3.39 -15.61 -15.30
C TYR A 66 -2.73 -16.78 -14.58
N ILE A 67 -1.73 -16.57 -13.71
CA ILE A 67 -1.05 -17.63 -12.95
C ILE A 67 -2.01 -18.41 -12.03
N ILE A 68 -2.98 -17.75 -11.39
CA ILE A 68 -4.01 -18.41 -10.56
C ILE A 68 -5.00 -19.20 -11.43
N TYR A 69 -5.43 -18.65 -12.56
CA TYR A 69 -6.40 -19.27 -13.45
C TYR A 69 -5.77 -20.34 -14.35
N THR A 70 -4.45 -20.27 -14.59
CA THR A 70 -3.64 -21.29 -15.27
C THR A 70 -2.94 -22.21 -14.28
N GLN A 71 -3.48 -22.40 -13.07
CA GLN A 71 -3.12 -23.51 -12.17
C GLN A 71 -3.43 -24.87 -12.84
N ARG A 72 -2.78 -25.15 -13.96
CA ARG A 72 -2.57 -26.48 -14.48
C ARG A 72 -1.47 -27.06 -13.59
N PRO A 73 -1.74 -28.12 -12.82
CA PRO A 73 -0.69 -28.81 -12.12
C PRO A 73 0.33 -29.26 -13.16
N LEU A 74 1.54 -28.71 -13.12
CA LEU A 74 2.63 -29.21 -13.94
C LEU A 74 2.98 -30.59 -13.36
N HIS A 75 2.35 -31.63 -13.90
CA HIS A 75 2.80 -33.00 -13.71
C HIS A 75 4.15 -33.13 -14.42
N VAL A 76 5.23 -32.81 -13.72
CA VAL A 76 6.56 -33.24 -14.14
C VAL A 76 6.69 -34.71 -13.73
N CYS A 77 6.20 -35.60 -14.59
CA CYS A 77 6.59 -36.99 -14.55
C CYS A 77 7.98 -37.07 -15.19
N SER A 78 9.01 -36.74 -14.43
CA SER A 78 10.35 -37.23 -14.74
C SER A 78 10.34 -38.71 -14.42
N GLY A 79 10.41 -39.53 -15.47
CA GLY A 79 10.80 -40.92 -15.32
C GLY A 79 12.08 -40.97 -14.50
N ASP A 80 12.01 -41.77 -13.45
CA ASP A 80 13.08 -42.26 -12.60
C ASP A 80 13.41 -41.47 -11.30
N CYS A 81 12.96 -42.15 -10.22
CA CYS A 81 13.51 -42.32 -8.86
C CYS A 81 13.66 -41.13 -7.88
N GLY A 82 12.87 -41.16 -6.80
CA GLY A 82 13.44 -41.00 -5.45
C GLY A 82 12.64 -40.30 -4.35
N PHE A 83 11.68 -39.42 -4.66
CA PHE A 83 10.94 -38.70 -3.60
C PHE A 83 9.45 -38.57 -3.91
N SER A 84 8.62 -38.88 -2.91
CA SER A 84 7.16 -38.84 -2.97
C SER A 84 6.64 -37.48 -3.46
N CYS A 85 5.73 -37.52 -4.44
CA CYS A 85 5.11 -36.37 -5.11
C CYS A 85 4.39 -35.39 -4.15
N SER A 86 4.14 -35.81 -2.89
CA SER A 86 3.40 -35.04 -1.89
C SER A 86 4.16 -33.84 -1.30
N VAL A 87 5.49 -33.80 -1.38
CA VAL A 87 6.29 -32.76 -0.68
C VAL A 87 6.39 -31.46 -1.47
N ILE A 88 6.24 -31.51 -2.80
CA ILE A 88 6.36 -30.35 -3.69
C ILE A 88 5.12 -29.43 -3.61
N TYR A 89 3.95 -29.99 -3.33
CA TYR A 89 2.67 -29.26 -3.26
C TYR A 89 2.60 -28.28 -2.06
N VAL A 90 3.32 -28.59 -0.98
CA VAL A 90 3.32 -27.76 0.24
C VAL A 90 4.24 -26.54 0.10
N MET A 91 5.31 -26.63 -0.69
CA MET A 91 6.23 -25.49 -0.89
C MET A 91 5.62 -24.36 -1.73
N PHE A 92 4.71 -24.64 -2.65
CA PHE A 92 4.03 -23.61 -3.47
C PHE A 92 3.01 -22.80 -2.66
N SER A 93 2.35 -23.42 -1.69
CA SER A 93 1.35 -22.78 -0.82
C SER A 93 1.98 -21.82 0.20
N ILE A 94 3.23 -22.08 0.63
CA ILE A 94 3.95 -21.25 1.61
C ILE A 94 4.55 -19.99 0.97
N PHE A 95 4.87 -20.01 -0.33
CA PHE A 95 5.32 -18.81 -1.06
C PHE A 95 4.18 -17.91 -1.54
N ALA A 96 2.95 -18.43 -1.67
CA ALA A 96 1.79 -17.64 -2.07
C ALA A 96 1.36 -16.61 -1.01
N SER A 97 1.61 -16.86 0.28
CA SER A 97 1.39 -15.89 1.37
C SER A 97 2.39 -14.73 1.38
N SER A 98 3.51 -14.86 0.66
CA SER A 98 4.47 -13.76 0.44
C SER A 98 4.08 -12.84 -0.73
N LEU A 99 3.02 -13.19 -1.47
CA LEU A 99 2.49 -12.43 -2.61
C LEU A 99 1.21 -11.69 -2.21
N ILE A 100 1.31 -10.81 -1.21
CA ILE A 100 0.25 -9.83 -0.93
C ILE A 100 0.31 -8.74 -2.02
N PRO A 101 -0.77 -8.52 -2.78
CA PRO A 101 -0.79 -7.49 -3.81
C PRO A 101 -1.06 -6.13 -3.14
N SER A 102 -0.17 -5.16 -3.33
CA SER A 102 -0.44 -3.68 -3.39
C SER A 102 0.56 -2.78 -2.65
N VAL A 103 1.59 -3.33 -2.00
CA VAL A 103 2.46 -2.53 -1.11
C VAL A 103 3.86 -2.21 -1.69
N SER A 104 4.26 -2.87 -2.79
CA SER A 104 5.64 -2.83 -3.27
C SER A 104 6.17 -1.45 -3.67
N THR A 105 5.31 -0.52 -4.12
CA THR A 105 5.78 0.82 -4.52
C THR A 105 5.99 1.76 -3.34
N VAL A 106 5.08 1.75 -2.35
CA VAL A 106 5.27 2.52 -1.11
C VAL A 106 6.42 1.95 -0.31
N GLU A 107 6.49 0.62 -0.19
CA GLU A 107 7.63 -0.05 0.46
C GLU A 107 8.95 0.26 -0.24
N GLY A 108 8.99 0.15 -1.57
CA GLY A 108 10.18 0.49 -2.35
C GLY A 108 10.59 1.95 -2.16
N ALA A 109 9.63 2.88 -2.19
CA ALA A 109 9.89 4.30 -1.95
C ALA A 109 10.42 4.56 -0.53
N LEU A 110 9.85 3.90 0.48
CA LEU A 110 10.29 4.10 1.87
C LEU A 110 11.61 3.40 2.21
N LYS A 111 12.04 2.41 1.41
CA LYS A 111 13.33 1.71 1.56
C LYS A 111 14.47 2.31 0.74
N MET A 112 14.17 3.05 -0.32
CA MET A 112 15.21 3.60 -1.20
C MET A 112 16.11 4.62 -0.50
N ASP A 113 17.24 4.92 -1.14
CA ASP A 113 18.18 5.92 -0.65
C ASP A 113 17.51 7.32 -0.54
N PRO A 114 17.80 8.13 0.52
CA PRO A 114 17.21 9.45 0.68
C PRO A 114 17.46 10.41 -0.49
N ASP A 115 18.63 10.35 -1.14
CA ASP A 115 18.95 11.20 -2.28
C ASP A 115 18.17 10.74 -3.51
N GLU A 116 18.07 9.43 -3.75
CA GLU A 116 17.24 8.88 -4.83
C GLU A 116 15.76 9.22 -4.61
N PHE A 117 15.27 9.14 -3.36
CA PHE A 117 13.91 9.54 -3.01
C PHE A 117 13.65 11.01 -3.33
N LYS A 118 14.59 11.89 -2.97
CA LYS A 118 14.49 13.32 -3.22
C LYS A 118 14.53 13.63 -4.71
N VAL A 119 15.37 12.95 -5.49
CA VAL A 119 15.40 13.07 -6.95
C VAL A 119 14.08 12.64 -7.57
N ARG A 120 13.50 11.52 -7.10
CA ARG A 120 12.26 10.96 -7.68
C ARG A 120 10.99 11.74 -7.30
N TYR A 121 10.88 12.15 -6.04
CA TYR A 121 9.65 12.73 -5.49
C TYR A 121 9.75 14.23 -5.18
N GLY A 122 10.93 14.84 -5.39
CA GLY A 122 11.16 16.27 -5.18
C GLY A 122 11.18 16.71 -3.72
N VAL A 123 11.00 15.78 -2.78
CA VAL A 123 10.86 16.03 -1.35
C VAL A 123 11.86 15.21 -0.55
N THR A 124 12.31 15.73 0.59
CA THR A 124 13.18 14.96 1.49
C THR A 124 12.45 13.73 1.99
N LYS A 125 13.13 12.58 1.96
CA LYS A 125 12.59 11.33 2.50
C LYS A 125 12.15 11.51 3.96
N PRO A 126 10.94 11.06 4.35
CA PRO A 126 10.52 11.12 5.75
C PRO A 126 11.48 10.35 6.66
N GLN A 127 11.74 10.89 7.85
CA GLN A 127 12.39 10.15 8.93
C GLN A 127 11.41 9.16 9.56
N LEU A 128 11.92 8.13 10.25
CA LEU A 128 11.09 7.10 10.90
C LEU A 128 10.16 7.68 11.98
N ASP A 129 10.59 8.76 12.63
CA ASP A 129 9.85 9.47 13.67
C ASP A 129 9.08 10.68 13.14
N ALA A 130 9.02 10.89 11.82
CA ALA A 130 8.39 12.06 11.21
C ALA A 130 6.99 12.32 11.80
N PRO A 131 6.74 13.50 12.39
CA PRO A 131 5.54 13.72 13.22
C PRO A 131 4.24 13.74 12.41
N GLU A 132 4.32 14.03 11.12
CA GLU A 132 3.17 14.28 10.25
C GLU A 132 3.31 13.54 8.91
N LEU A 133 3.55 12.23 8.97
CA LEU A 133 3.49 11.34 7.80
C LEU A 133 2.06 10.81 7.63
N VAL A 134 1.36 11.24 6.59
CA VAL A 134 -0.04 10.88 6.36
C VAL A 134 -0.20 10.21 4.99
N PHE A 135 -0.90 9.07 4.94
CA PHE A 135 -1.26 8.39 3.70
C PHE A 135 -2.74 8.54 3.40
N HIS A 136 -3.09 8.66 2.13
CA HIS A 136 -4.48 8.59 1.69
C HIS A 136 -4.60 7.94 0.30
N CYS A 137 -5.82 7.60 -0.08
CA CYS A 137 -6.10 7.11 -1.43
C CYS A 137 -7.41 7.69 -1.96
N GLN A 138 -8.16 6.93 -2.77
CA GLN A 138 -9.48 7.35 -3.27
C GLN A 138 -10.58 7.17 -2.21
N ILE A 139 -10.64 6.00 -1.56
CA ILE A 139 -11.74 5.59 -0.64
C ILE A 139 -11.26 5.03 0.71
N GLY A 140 -10.01 5.29 1.10
CA GLY A 140 -9.43 4.88 2.39
C GLY A 140 -8.65 3.55 2.38
N LYS A 141 -9.11 2.51 1.66
CA LYS A 141 -8.52 1.15 1.76
C LYS A 141 -7.02 1.07 1.48
N ARG A 142 -6.56 1.66 0.36
CA ARG A 142 -5.14 1.62 -0.03
C ARG A 142 -4.27 2.47 0.93
N GLY A 143 -4.81 3.57 1.43
CA GLY A 143 -4.15 4.42 2.42
C GLY A 143 -3.89 3.67 3.73
N ALA A 144 -4.87 2.89 4.20
CA ALA A 144 -4.71 2.05 5.39
C ALA A 144 -3.62 0.97 5.20
N MET A 145 -3.59 0.30 4.04
CA MET A 145 -2.55 -0.69 3.73
C MET A 145 -1.15 -0.05 3.66
N ALA A 146 -1.03 1.12 3.03
CA ALA A 146 0.22 1.86 2.96
C ALA A 146 0.71 2.32 4.33
N THR A 147 -0.20 2.79 5.19
CA THR A 147 0.09 3.19 6.58
C THR A 147 0.59 2.00 7.39
N THR A 148 -0.08 0.84 7.26
CA THR A 148 0.35 -0.40 7.92
C THR A 148 1.76 -0.78 7.49
N LYS A 149 2.05 -0.71 6.19
CA LYS A 149 3.40 -0.97 5.72
C LYS A 149 4.42 0.02 6.27
N ALA A 150 4.08 1.30 6.31
CA ALA A 150 4.97 2.30 6.88
C ALA A 150 5.31 1.95 8.35
N HIS A 151 4.33 1.52 9.14
CA HIS A 151 4.58 1.03 10.50
C HIS A 151 5.49 -0.20 10.53
N GLU A 152 5.30 -1.19 9.64
CA GLU A 152 6.20 -2.35 9.53
C GLU A 152 7.65 -1.96 9.20
N LEU A 153 7.85 -0.83 8.50
CA LEU A 153 9.15 -0.27 8.17
C LEU A 153 9.73 0.65 9.27
N GLY A 154 9.03 0.80 10.40
CA GLY A 154 9.47 1.60 11.54
C GLY A 154 8.95 3.04 11.56
N TYR A 155 8.06 3.43 10.63
CA TYR A 155 7.44 4.75 10.66
C TYR A 155 6.33 4.80 11.70
N VAL A 156 6.70 5.04 12.97
CA VAL A 156 5.79 4.92 14.12
C VAL A 156 4.67 5.94 14.16
N ASN A 157 4.89 7.11 13.55
CA ASN A 157 3.96 8.23 13.54
C ASN A 157 3.11 8.31 12.25
N ALA A 158 3.22 7.31 11.37
CA ALA A 158 2.39 7.22 10.18
C ALA A 158 0.90 7.23 10.53
N ARG A 159 0.11 7.99 9.76
CA ARG A 159 -1.35 8.06 9.91
C ARG A 159 -2.06 7.83 8.59
N ASN A 160 -3.26 7.29 8.66
CA ASN A 160 -4.16 7.14 7.52
C ASN A 160 -5.24 8.22 7.54
N TYR A 161 -5.42 8.94 6.44
CA TYR A 161 -6.62 9.75 6.25
C TYR A 161 -7.74 8.89 5.65
N ALA A 162 -8.60 8.35 6.52
CA ALA A 162 -9.60 7.34 6.16
C ALA A 162 -10.70 7.88 5.22
N GLY A 163 -11.10 9.15 5.38
CA GLY A 163 -12.04 9.83 4.49
C GLY A 163 -11.54 9.97 3.05
N ALA A 164 -10.20 9.97 2.89
CA ALA A 164 -9.51 9.90 1.62
C ALA A 164 -9.88 11.04 0.65
N TYR A 165 -9.48 10.93 -0.61
CA TYR A 165 -9.81 11.97 -1.60
C TYR A 165 -11.33 12.12 -1.80
N SER A 166 -12.11 11.06 -1.62
CA SER A 166 -13.57 11.11 -1.77
C SER A 166 -14.29 12.00 -0.76
N GLU A 167 -13.82 12.08 0.49
CA GLU A 167 -14.37 13.03 1.46
C GLU A 167 -13.85 14.43 1.16
N TRP A 168 -12.54 14.55 0.91
CA TRP A 168 -11.90 15.82 0.62
C TRP A 168 -12.57 16.55 -0.55
N SER A 169 -12.79 15.87 -1.68
CA SER A 169 -13.39 16.48 -2.86
C SER A 169 -14.82 16.96 -2.59
N LYS A 170 -15.61 16.18 -1.84
CA LYS A 170 -16.97 16.59 -1.44
C LYS A 170 -16.98 17.82 -0.55
N LYS A 171 -16.09 17.87 0.46
CA LYS A 171 -16.00 19.01 1.39
C LYS A 171 -15.46 20.28 0.71
N GLU A 172 -14.60 20.12 -0.30
CA GLU A 172 -14.02 21.24 -1.07
C GLU A 172 -14.82 21.63 -2.31
N GLY A 173 -15.91 20.94 -2.63
CA GLY A 173 -16.74 21.21 -3.80
C GLY A 173 -16.04 20.93 -5.14
N LYS A 174 -15.19 19.89 -5.19
CA LYS A 174 -14.42 19.47 -6.37
C LYS A 174 -14.95 18.20 -7.01
#